data_AF-A0A813QT90-F1
#
_entry.id   AF-A0A813QT90-F1
#
_cell.length_a   1.000
_cell.length_b   1.000
_cell.length_c   1.000
_cell.angle_alpha   90.00
_cell.angle_beta   90.00
_cell.angle_gamma   90.00
#
_symmetry.space_group_name_H-M   'P 1'
#
loop_
_entity.id
_entity.type
_entity.pdbx_description
1 polymer ?
#
loop_
_entity_poly.entity_id
_entity_poly.type
_entity_poly.pdbx_seq_one_letter_code
_entity_poly.pdbx_strand_id
1 'polypeptide(L)'
;MAGETRSNVRKSHSLLPGSLFCTLMIVLASVVVQMRASPPLNEYISNTISSKKPYETFEQFYPHYLREHSQQTTRLWHYVGTTLFILYMLVNPALLFPILAGGLSAYSVMPFFRHLSNGLGEVGVFFIVYLIGGKLITRSYKKVFLPLLLGYSFAWIGHFFYEQNKPATFIYPTFSLMGDFRMVYDAIRKQTL
;
A
#
# COMPACT_ATOMS: atom_id res chain seq x y z
N MET A 1 -21.07 0.95 57.20
CA MET A 1 -21.30 1.10 55.75
C MET A 1 -20.00 1.53 55.11
N ALA A 2 -19.18 0.58 54.65
CA ALA A 2 -17.92 0.87 53.97
C ALA A 2 -18.20 1.05 52.48
N GLY A 3 -17.91 2.25 51.96
CA GLY A 3 -18.06 2.58 50.55
C GLY A 3 -16.92 1.96 49.73
N GLU A 4 -17.27 1.04 48.83
CA GLU A 4 -16.39 0.55 47.78
C GLU A 4 -16.08 1.69 46.79
N THR A 5 -14.91 2.32 46.94
CA THR A 5 -14.32 3.13 45.88
C THR A 5 -13.88 2.20 44.75
N ARG A 6 -14.74 2.05 43.73
CA ARG A 6 -14.36 1.44 42.45
C ARG A 6 -13.20 2.22 41.85
N SER A 7 -12.00 1.63 41.90
CA SER A 7 -10.82 2.14 41.21
C SER A 7 -11.09 2.10 39.71
N ASN A 8 -11.24 3.28 39.11
CA ASN A 8 -11.29 3.44 37.67
C ASN A 8 -9.87 3.25 37.12
N VAL A 9 -9.42 1.99 37.07
CA VAL A 9 -8.16 1.62 36.40
C VAL A 9 -8.37 1.91 34.92
N ARG A 10 -7.93 3.09 34.48
CA ARG A 10 -7.73 3.42 33.08
C ARG A 10 -6.83 2.32 32.52
N LYS A 11 -7.40 1.39 31.74
CA LYS A 11 -6.60 0.37 31.04
C LYS A 11 -5.63 1.12 30.14
N SER A 12 -4.37 1.23 30.58
CA SER A 12 -3.26 1.68 29.74
C SER A 12 -3.16 0.66 28.61
N HIS A 13 -3.71 1.00 27.45
CA HIS A 13 -3.75 0.10 26.32
C HIS A 13 -2.37 0.11 25.67
N SER A 14 -1.63 -0.98 25.85
CA SER A 14 -0.31 -1.12 25.25
C SER A 14 -0.44 -1.30 23.74
N LEU A 15 0.21 -0.41 22.98
CA LEU A 15 0.39 -0.54 21.52
C LEU A 15 1.32 -1.73 21.17
N LEU A 16 2.01 -2.28 22.17
CA LEU A 16 3.09 -3.26 22.08
C LEU A 16 2.76 -4.51 21.22
N PRO A 17 1.58 -5.15 21.33
CA PRO A 17 1.30 -6.34 20.54
C PRO A 17 1.16 -6.05 19.04
N GLY A 18 0.57 -4.90 18.70
CA GLY A 18 0.33 -4.52 17.31
C GLY A 18 1.57 -3.99 16.61
N SER A 19 2.39 -3.19 17.31
CA SER A 19 3.68 -2.75 16.78
C SER A 19 4.65 -3.93 16.60
N LEU A 20 4.69 -4.88 17.54
CA LEU A 20 5.52 -6.09 17.40
C LEU A 20 5.13 -6.91 16.17
N PHE A 21 3.83 -7.15 15.95
CA PHE A 21 3.34 -7.82 14.75
C PHE A 21 3.80 -7.10 13.47
N CYS A 22 3.62 -5.78 13.39
CA CYS A 22 4.02 -5.01 12.22
C CYS A 22 5.54 -5.07 11.99
N THR A 23 6.34 -4.92 13.05
CA THR A 23 7.80 -5.01 12.98
C THR A 23 8.26 -6.38 12.49
N LEU A 24 7.66 -7.47 12.99
CA LEU A 24 7.97 -8.82 12.53
C LEU A 24 7.66 -8.97 11.03
N MET A 25 6.50 -8.49 10.58
CA MET A 25 6.12 -8.54 9.17
C MET A 25 7.07 -7.71 8.28
N ILE A 26 7.51 -6.55 8.75
CA ILE A 26 8.52 -5.73 8.05
C ILE A 26 9.84 -6.48 7.92
N VAL A 27 10.35 -7.08 9.01
CA VAL A 27 11.59 -7.85 8.99
C VAL A 27 11.48 -9.05 8.05
N LEU A 28 10.39 -9.82 8.13
CA LEU A 28 10.14 -10.95 7.25
C LEU A 28 10.07 -10.52 5.78
N ALA A 29 9.34 -9.44 5.47
CA ALA A 29 9.26 -8.91 4.12
C ALA A 29 10.64 -8.47 3.59
N SER A 30 11.45 -7.80 4.41
CA SER A 30 12.82 -7.40 4.05
C SER A 30 13.71 -8.61 3.77
N VAL A 31 13.62 -9.67 4.59
CA VAL A 31 14.35 -10.93 4.34
C VAL A 31 13.93 -11.55 3.01
N VAL A 32 12.62 -11.64 2.73
CA VAL A 32 12.13 -12.17 1.44
C VAL A 32 12.61 -11.31 0.26
N VAL A 33 12.61 -9.98 0.41
CA VAL A 33 13.15 -9.06 -0.62
C VAL A 33 14.64 -9.30 -0.87
N GLN A 34 15.43 -9.52 0.18
CA GLN A 34 16.84 -9.83 0.03
C GLN A 34 17.05 -11.21 -0.62
N MET A 35 16.31 -12.23 -0.17
CA MET A 35 16.41 -13.59 -0.71
C MET A 35 16.06 -13.65 -2.19
N ARG A 36 14.99 -12.96 -2.63
CA ARG A 36 14.58 -12.94 -4.05
C ARG A 36 15.52 -12.14 -4.95
N ALA A 37 16.42 -11.34 -4.37
CA ALA A 37 17.43 -10.59 -5.12
C ALA A 37 18.74 -11.39 -5.30
N SER A 38 18.86 -12.57 -4.67
CA SER A 38 20.07 -13.39 -4.68
C SER A 38 19.80 -14.82 -5.17
N PRO A 39 20.78 -15.49 -5.80
CA PRO A 39 20.70 -16.92 -6.09
C PRO A 39 20.60 -17.77 -4.80
N PRO A 40 19.92 -18.94 -4.84
CA PRO A 40 19.31 -19.57 -6.02
C PRO A 40 17.86 -19.12 -6.29
N LEU A 41 17.26 -18.30 -5.42
CA LEU A 41 15.82 -18.03 -5.47
C LEU A 41 15.43 -17.15 -6.66
N ASN A 42 16.24 -16.15 -7.01
CA ASN A 42 15.98 -15.30 -8.18
C ASN A 42 15.96 -16.10 -9.50
N GLU A 43 16.92 -17.02 -9.67
CA GLU A 43 17.02 -17.91 -10.83
C GLU A 43 15.84 -18.88 -10.86
N TYR A 44 15.48 -19.48 -9.73
CA TYR A 44 14.31 -20.34 -9.62
C TYR A 44 13.02 -19.60 -10.01
N ILE A 45 12.77 -18.41 -9.45
CA ILE A 45 11.60 -17.58 -9.80
C ILE A 45 11.60 -17.24 -11.29
N SER A 46 12.76 -16.85 -11.83
CA SER A 46 12.92 -16.50 -13.25
C SER A 46 12.58 -17.66 -14.17
N ASN A 47 13.10 -18.85 -13.85
CA ASN A 47 12.99 -20.04 -14.69
C ASN A 47 11.64 -20.76 -14.55
N THR A 48 10.99 -20.68 -13.38
CA THR A 48 9.76 -21.45 -13.10
C THR A 48 8.48 -20.62 -13.22
N ILE A 49 8.50 -19.34 -12.83
CA ILE A 49 7.28 -18.53 -12.77
C ILE A 49 7.22 -17.63 -14.00
N SER A 50 6.53 -18.05 -15.07
CA SER A 50 6.31 -17.15 -16.22
C SER A 50 5.35 -16.00 -15.85
N SER A 51 5.63 -14.81 -16.36
CA SER A 51 4.81 -13.61 -16.13
C SER A 51 3.68 -13.50 -17.14
N LYS A 52 2.47 -13.21 -16.67
CA LYS A 52 1.31 -12.85 -17.52
C LYS A 52 1.09 -11.32 -17.57
N LYS A 53 1.98 -10.55 -16.97
CA LYS A 53 1.88 -9.10 -16.82
C LYS A 53 2.78 -8.41 -17.87
N PRO A 54 2.33 -7.33 -18.55
CA PRO A 54 3.08 -6.70 -19.66
C PRO A 54 4.46 -6.08 -19.33
N TYR A 55 4.66 -5.68 -18.09
CA TYR A 55 5.82 -4.98 -17.53
C TYR A 55 6.42 -5.77 -16.37
N GLU A 56 7.75 -5.95 -16.37
CA GLU A 56 8.49 -6.64 -15.32
C GLU A 56 9.07 -5.69 -14.27
N THR A 57 9.38 -4.45 -14.67
CA THR A 57 9.98 -3.43 -13.80
C THR A 57 9.12 -2.18 -13.69
N PHE A 58 9.33 -1.41 -12.63
CA PHE A 58 8.63 -0.15 -12.42
C PHE A 58 8.97 0.86 -13.53
N GLU A 59 10.21 0.87 -14.00
CA GLU A 59 10.71 1.75 -15.06
C GLU A 59 10.03 1.49 -16.40
N GLN A 60 9.72 0.23 -16.71
CA GLN A 60 8.92 -0.13 -17.88
C GLN A 60 7.45 0.27 -17.73
N PHE A 61 6.91 0.12 -16.51
CA PHE A 61 5.53 0.42 -16.18
C PHE A 61 5.23 1.93 -16.15
N TYR A 62 6.15 2.76 -15.63
CA TYR A 62 5.87 4.16 -15.30
C TYR A 62 5.48 5.03 -16.51
N PRO A 63 6.10 4.90 -17.70
CA PRO A 63 5.63 5.61 -18.89
C PRO A 63 4.19 5.23 -19.30
N HIS A 64 3.78 3.97 -19.09
CA HIS A 64 2.39 3.58 -19.31
C HIS A 64 1.48 4.19 -18.24
N TYR A 65 1.89 4.16 -16.98
CA TYR A 65 1.18 4.82 -15.89
C TYR A 65 0.86 6.29 -16.20
N LEU A 66 1.84 7.07 -16.67
CA LEU A 66 1.62 8.47 -17.02
C LEU A 66 0.65 8.68 -18.20
N ARG A 67 0.62 7.74 -19.16
CA ARG A 67 -0.37 7.77 -20.26
C ARG A 67 -1.79 7.48 -19.76
N GLU A 68 -1.94 6.58 -18.78
CA GLU A 68 -3.21 6.32 -18.09
C GLU A 68 -3.64 7.46 -17.16
N HIS A 69 -2.83 8.51 -17.04
CA HIS A 69 -3.12 9.75 -16.32
C HIS A 69 -2.78 10.94 -17.23
N SER A 70 -3.22 10.90 -18.49
CA SER A 70 -2.88 11.93 -19.46
C SER A 70 -3.56 13.27 -19.11
N GLN A 71 -4.76 13.22 -18.54
CA GLN A 71 -5.51 14.42 -18.19
C GLN A 71 -5.05 15.03 -16.86
N GLN A 72 -4.92 16.35 -16.84
CA GLN A 72 -4.55 17.11 -15.64
C GLN A 72 -5.56 16.92 -14.51
N THR A 73 -6.86 16.80 -14.84
CA THR A 73 -7.94 16.52 -13.89
C THR A 73 -7.75 15.18 -13.20
N THR A 74 -7.41 14.12 -13.94
CA THR A 74 -7.08 12.80 -13.39
C THR A 74 -5.92 12.92 -12.40
N ARG A 75 -4.83 13.58 -12.79
CA ARG A 75 -3.67 13.81 -11.91
C ARG A 75 -4.05 14.58 -10.64
N LEU A 76 -4.87 15.62 -10.77
CA LEU A 76 -5.33 16.43 -9.64
C LEU A 76 -6.11 15.59 -8.61
N TRP A 77 -7.01 14.72 -9.08
CA TRP A 77 -7.75 13.83 -8.19
C TRP A 77 -6.83 12.87 -7.43
N HIS A 78 -5.77 12.36 -8.07
CA HIS A 78 -4.75 11.59 -7.39
C HIS A 78 -4.00 12.42 -6.35
N TYR A 79 -3.58 13.65 -6.70
CA TYR A 79 -2.91 14.54 -5.74
C TYR A 79 -3.76 14.83 -4.52
N VAL A 80 -5.06 15.11 -4.69
CA VAL A 80 -5.99 15.32 -3.57
C VAL A 80 -6.05 14.06 -2.70
N GLY A 81 -6.23 12.88 -3.30
CA GLY A 81 -6.26 11.60 -2.58
C GLY A 81 -4.97 11.33 -1.79
N THR A 82 -3.81 11.50 -2.43
CA THR A 82 -2.49 11.32 -1.80
C THR A 82 -2.27 12.33 -0.67
N THR A 83 -2.64 13.60 -0.85
CA THR A 83 -2.54 14.62 0.21
C THR A 83 -3.43 14.26 1.41
N LEU A 84 -4.69 13.87 1.19
CA LEU A 84 -5.60 13.47 2.26
C LEU A 84 -5.09 12.22 3.00
N PHE A 85 -4.54 11.26 2.26
CA PHE A 85 -3.90 10.08 2.86
C PHE A 85 -2.73 10.47 3.76
N ILE A 86 -1.82 11.33 3.28
CA ILE A 86 -0.67 11.81 4.06
C ILE A 86 -1.12 12.56 5.31
N LEU A 87 -2.07 13.50 5.18
CA LEU A 87 -2.63 14.23 6.31
C LEU A 87 -3.26 13.28 7.35
N TYR A 88 -3.96 12.24 6.89
CA TYR A 88 -4.52 11.23 7.79
C TYR A 88 -3.45 10.44 8.54
N MET A 89 -2.35 10.09 7.87
CA MET A 89 -1.18 9.45 8.49
C MET A 89 -0.48 10.36 9.50
N LEU A 90 -0.38 11.67 9.23
CA LEU A 90 0.19 12.63 10.16
C LEU A 90 -0.66 12.78 11.44
N VAL A 91 -1.99 12.73 11.32
CA VAL A 91 -2.91 12.74 12.48
C VAL A 91 -2.89 11.40 13.23
N ASN A 92 -2.66 10.28 12.53
CA ASN A 92 -2.66 8.93 13.10
C ASN A 92 -1.34 8.20 12.82
N PRO A 93 -0.19 8.68 13.34
CA PRO A 93 1.13 8.17 12.96
C PRO A 93 1.35 6.70 13.32
N ALA A 94 0.60 6.17 14.30
CA ALA A 94 0.63 4.75 14.63
C ALA A 94 0.17 3.84 13.46
N LEU A 95 -0.60 4.37 12.49
CA LEU A 95 -1.00 3.64 11.28
C LEU A 95 0.13 3.56 10.23
N LEU A 96 1.24 4.27 10.39
CA LEU A 96 2.41 4.10 9.52
C LEU A 96 2.99 2.68 9.64
N PHE A 97 3.04 2.11 10.84
CA PHE A 97 3.52 0.74 11.06
C PHE A 97 2.76 -0.30 10.22
N PRO A 98 1.42 -0.40 10.28
CA PRO A 98 0.68 -1.38 9.49
C PRO A 98 0.66 -1.04 8.00
N ILE A 99 0.69 0.25 7.59
CA ILE A 99 0.81 0.62 6.17
C ILE A 99 2.15 0.12 5.61
N LEU A 100 3.26 0.37 6.31
CA LEU A 100 4.59 -0.08 5.89
C LEU A 100 4.68 -1.61 5.91
N ALA A 101 4.17 -2.26 6.96
CA ALA A 101 4.14 -3.72 7.05
C ALA A 101 3.34 -4.34 5.90
N GLY A 102 2.14 -3.83 5.61
CA GLY A 102 1.32 -4.30 4.50
C GLY A 102 1.97 -4.05 3.14
N GLY A 103 2.47 -2.83 2.92
CA GLY A 103 3.11 -2.43 1.66
C GLY A 103 4.36 -3.23 1.35
N LEU A 104 5.27 -3.37 2.32
CA LEU A 104 6.47 -4.19 2.16
C LEU A 104 6.15 -5.67 1.99
N SER A 105 5.14 -6.19 2.70
CA SER A 105 4.70 -7.58 2.51
C SER A 105 4.14 -7.82 1.11
N ALA A 106 3.34 -6.89 0.56
CA ALA A 106 2.84 -6.99 -0.81
C ALA A 106 3.96 -6.89 -1.85
N TYR A 107 4.91 -5.98 -1.64
CA TYR A 107 6.09 -5.85 -2.51
C TYR A 107 7.00 -7.09 -2.48
N SER A 108 7.18 -7.69 -1.31
CA SER A 108 8.05 -8.86 -1.15
C SER A 108 7.51 -10.09 -1.89
N VAL A 109 6.17 -10.23 -1.95
CA VAL A 109 5.51 -11.36 -2.60
C VAL A 109 5.19 -11.15 -4.08
N MET A 110 5.37 -9.94 -4.61
CA MET A 110 5.00 -9.56 -5.98
C MET A 110 5.46 -10.56 -7.07
N PRO A 111 6.70 -11.08 -7.07
CA PRO A 111 7.13 -12.02 -8.11
C PRO A 111 6.40 -13.37 -8.08
N PHE A 112 5.92 -13.80 -6.92
CA PHE A 112 5.19 -15.07 -6.81
C PHE A 112 3.80 -14.96 -7.44
N PHE A 113 3.24 -13.74 -7.56
CA PHE A 113 1.94 -13.49 -8.17
C PHE A 113 2.00 -13.04 -9.64
N ARG A 114 3.18 -12.95 -10.26
CA ARG A 114 3.31 -12.49 -11.66
C ARG A 114 2.67 -13.42 -12.70
N HIS A 115 2.45 -14.68 -12.34
CA HIS A 115 1.72 -15.64 -13.17
C HIS A 115 0.21 -15.34 -13.25
N LEU A 116 -0.31 -14.47 -12.37
CA LEU A 116 -1.66 -13.95 -12.46
C LEU A 116 -1.67 -12.71 -13.36
N SER A 117 -2.69 -12.59 -14.20
CA SER A 117 -2.89 -11.40 -15.06
C SER A 117 -3.43 -10.19 -14.31
N ASN A 118 -3.57 -10.27 -12.99
CA ASN A 118 -4.14 -9.23 -12.13
C ASN A 118 -3.33 -9.06 -10.82
N GLY A 119 -3.71 -8.07 -10.03
CA GLY A 119 -3.05 -7.72 -8.77
C GLY A 119 -3.62 -8.38 -7.52
N LEU A 120 -4.57 -9.32 -7.62
CA LEU A 120 -5.34 -9.80 -6.45
C LEU A 120 -4.47 -10.40 -5.34
N GLY A 121 -3.39 -11.10 -5.68
CA GLY A 121 -2.48 -11.68 -4.69
C GLY A 121 -1.76 -10.61 -3.85
N GLU A 122 -1.20 -9.59 -4.49
CA GLU A 122 -0.54 -8.45 -3.82
C GLU A 122 -1.52 -7.70 -2.94
N VAL A 123 -2.72 -7.41 -3.45
CA VAL A 123 -3.80 -6.75 -2.72
C VAL A 123 -4.22 -7.58 -1.51
N GLY A 124 -4.42 -8.88 -1.67
CA GLY A 124 -4.79 -9.79 -0.58
C GLY A 124 -3.77 -9.75 0.56
N VAL A 125 -2.48 -9.87 0.24
CA VAL A 125 -1.40 -9.80 1.23
C VAL A 125 -1.35 -8.44 1.92
N PHE A 126 -1.43 -7.34 1.15
CA PHE A 126 -1.51 -6.00 1.72
C PHE A 126 -2.65 -5.89 2.74
N PHE A 127 -3.89 -6.21 2.32
CA PHE A 127 -5.08 -6.04 3.16
C PHE A 127 -5.03 -6.94 4.41
N ILE A 128 -4.59 -8.19 4.30
CA ILE A 128 -4.49 -9.09 5.46
C ILE A 128 -3.55 -8.50 6.50
N VAL A 129 -2.33 -8.15 6.10
CA VAL A 129 -1.30 -7.63 7.03
C VAL A 129 -1.72 -6.26 7.59
N TYR A 130 -2.21 -5.37 6.72
CA TYR A 130 -2.64 -4.03 7.09
C TYR A 130 -3.83 -4.06 8.07
N LEU A 131 -4.86 -4.86 7.79
CA LEU A 131 -6.06 -4.92 8.63
C LEU A 131 -5.77 -5.55 9.98
N ILE A 132 -4.95 -6.61 10.04
CA ILE A 132 -4.54 -7.23 11.31
C ILE A 132 -3.72 -6.23 12.14
N GLY A 133 -2.63 -5.69 11.58
CA GLY A 133 -1.77 -4.75 12.29
C GLY A 133 -2.52 -3.47 12.70
N GLY A 134 -3.30 -2.91 11.78
CA GLY A 134 -4.11 -1.72 12.01
C GLY A 134 -5.18 -1.93 13.08
N LYS A 135 -5.86 -3.09 13.09
CA LYS A 135 -6.84 -3.43 14.13
C LYS A 135 -6.17 -3.63 15.48
N LEU A 136 -5.01 -4.27 15.55
CA LEU A 136 -4.26 -4.47 16.80
C LEU A 136 -3.80 -3.14 17.43
N ILE A 137 -3.39 -2.18 16.58
CA ILE A 137 -2.91 -0.86 16.99
C ILE A 137 -4.06 0.07 17.35
N THR A 138 -5.03 0.27 16.46
CA THR A 138 -6.07 1.30 16.61
C THR A 138 -7.31 0.81 17.35
N ARG A 139 -7.52 -0.51 17.41
CA ARG A 139 -8.74 -1.19 17.88
C ARG A 139 -10.02 -0.79 17.14
N SER A 140 -9.92 -0.01 16.07
CA SER A 140 -11.05 0.55 15.35
C SER A 140 -10.92 0.32 13.85
N TYR A 141 -11.82 -0.50 13.29
CA TYR A 141 -11.86 -0.71 11.84
C TYR A 141 -12.11 0.60 11.08
N LYS A 142 -12.91 1.52 11.63
CA LYS A 142 -13.17 2.82 10.99
C LYS A 142 -11.87 3.60 10.74
N LYS A 143 -10.95 3.62 11.71
CA LYS A 143 -9.65 4.31 11.56
C LYS A 143 -8.74 3.62 10.54
N VAL A 144 -8.86 2.30 10.41
CA VAL A 144 -8.06 1.51 9.46
C VAL A 144 -8.61 1.64 8.03
N PHE A 145 -9.93 1.66 7.84
CA PHE A 145 -10.50 1.74 6.48
C PHE A 145 -10.50 3.15 5.89
N LEU A 146 -10.62 4.19 6.72
CA LEU A 146 -10.71 5.57 6.26
C LEU A 146 -9.55 6.02 5.35
N PRO A 147 -8.25 5.79 5.65
CA PRO A 147 -7.18 6.22 4.75
C PRO A 147 -7.20 5.50 3.40
N LEU A 148 -7.60 4.23 3.36
CA LEU A 148 -7.75 3.50 2.10
C LEU A 148 -8.87 4.11 1.26
N LEU A 149 -9.99 4.44 1.89
CA LEU A 149 -11.10 5.11 1.21
C LEU A 149 -10.66 6.48 0.66
N LEU A 150 -9.97 7.30 1.45
CA LEU A 150 -9.50 8.62 1.04
C LEU A 150 -8.51 8.57 -0.13
N GLY A 151 -7.59 7.60 -0.17
CA GLY A 151 -6.69 7.46 -1.31
C GLY A 151 -7.44 6.98 -2.57
N TYR A 152 -8.09 5.83 -2.48
CA TYR A 152 -8.63 5.14 -3.66
C TYR A 152 -9.88 5.80 -4.24
N SER A 153 -10.77 6.35 -3.42
CA SER A 153 -12.00 6.97 -3.95
C SER A 153 -11.69 8.16 -4.84
N PHE A 154 -10.75 9.01 -4.44
CA PHE A 154 -10.34 10.17 -5.24
C PHE A 154 -9.62 9.75 -6.51
N ALA A 155 -8.68 8.80 -6.44
CA ALA A 155 -8.02 8.25 -7.63
C ALA A 155 -9.04 7.68 -8.65
N TRP A 156 -10.04 6.92 -8.18
CA TRP A 156 -11.08 6.36 -9.05
C TRP A 156 -12.00 7.41 -9.67
N ILE A 157 -12.23 8.54 -9.00
CA ILE A 157 -12.97 9.66 -9.62
C ILE A 157 -12.23 10.14 -10.88
N GLY A 158 -10.90 10.30 -10.79
CA GLY A 158 -10.06 10.64 -11.94
C GLY A 158 -10.22 9.64 -13.10
N HIS A 159 -10.00 8.36 -12.80
CA HIS A 159 -10.03 7.31 -13.81
C HIS A 159 -11.40 7.09 -14.45
N PHE A 160 -12.49 7.04 -13.68
CA PHE A 160 -13.79 6.65 -14.23
C PHE A 160 -14.56 7.81 -14.86
N PHE A 161 -14.39 9.04 -14.37
CA PHE A 161 -15.16 10.19 -14.86
C PHE A 161 -14.41 11.05 -15.87
N TYR A 162 -13.08 11.11 -15.78
CA TYR A 162 -12.26 11.97 -16.65
C TYR A 162 -11.49 11.15 -17.68
N GLU A 163 -10.60 10.27 -17.21
CA GLU A 163 -9.77 9.46 -18.12
C GLU A 163 -10.56 8.39 -18.86
N GLN A 164 -11.67 7.92 -18.26
CA GLN A 164 -12.52 6.84 -18.75
C GLN A 164 -11.77 5.53 -19.04
N ASN A 165 -10.75 5.24 -18.23
CA ASN A 165 -9.95 4.03 -18.30
C ASN A 165 -10.13 3.17 -17.04
N LYS A 166 -9.60 1.95 -17.11
CA LYS A 166 -9.54 1.05 -15.96
C LYS A 166 -8.23 1.29 -15.21
N PRO A 167 -8.26 1.65 -13.91
CA PRO A 167 -7.06 1.89 -13.12
C PRO A 167 -6.02 0.75 -13.22
N ALA A 168 -4.77 1.11 -13.48
CA ALA A 168 -3.66 0.16 -13.56
C ALA A 168 -3.46 -0.64 -12.26
N THR A 169 -3.92 -0.12 -11.12
CA THR A 169 -3.93 -0.78 -9.81
C THR A 169 -4.53 -2.19 -9.86
N PHE A 170 -5.51 -2.46 -10.73
CA PHE A 170 -6.11 -3.80 -10.83
C PHE A 170 -5.15 -4.86 -11.38
N ILE A 171 -4.09 -4.45 -12.08
CA ILE A 171 -3.05 -5.32 -12.63
C ILE A 171 -1.75 -5.17 -11.83
N TYR A 172 -1.39 -3.94 -11.47
CA TYR A 172 -0.15 -3.58 -10.77
C TYR A 172 -0.41 -2.74 -9.52
N PRO A 173 -0.93 -3.32 -8.42
CA PRO A 173 -1.24 -2.58 -7.21
C PRO A 173 0.00 -1.89 -6.63
N THR A 174 1.10 -2.63 -6.49
CA THR A 174 2.33 -2.10 -5.89
C THR A 174 2.96 -1.01 -6.75
N PHE A 175 3.08 -1.23 -8.08
CA PHE A 175 3.61 -0.19 -8.97
C PHE A 175 2.69 1.01 -9.11
N SER A 176 1.36 0.84 -9.07
CA SER A 176 0.44 1.97 -9.16
C SER A 176 0.56 2.88 -7.94
N LEU A 177 0.67 2.30 -6.73
CA LEU A 177 0.93 3.08 -5.53
C LEU A 177 2.29 3.81 -5.60
N MET A 178 3.34 3.15 -6.09
CA MET A 178 4.63 3.81 -6.34
C MET A 178 4.50 4.93 -7.39
N GLY A 179 3.65 4.72 -8.39
CA GLY A 179 3.32 5.68 -9.45
C GLY A 179 2.69 6.95 -8.91
N ASP A 180 1.77 6.86 -7.95
CA ASP A 180 1.17 8.03 -7.27
C ASP A 180 2.23 8.92 -6.62
N PHE A 181 3.10 8.33 -5.80
CA PHE A 181 4.18 9.09 -5.14
C PHE A 181 5.20 9.63 -6.14
N ARG A 182 5.54 8.85 -7.17
CA ARG A 182 6.47 9.30 -8.23
C ARG A 182 5.88 10.46 -9.02
N MET A 183 4.59 10.42 -9.34
CA MET A 183 3.89 11.48 -10.07
C MET A 183 3.79 12.77 -9.24
N VAL A 184 3.58 12.68 -7.92
CA VAL A 184 3.66 13.84 -7.02
C VAL A 184 5.07 14.42 -7.01
N TYR A 185 6.09 13.57 -6.92
CA TYR A 185 7.49 13.99 -6.93
C TYR A 185 7.90 14.68 -8.24
N ASP A 186 7.51 14.12 -9.39
CA ASP A 186 7.80 14.71 -10.71
C ASP A 186 7.08 16.07 -10.87
N ALA A 187 5.86 16.20 -10.35
CA ALA A 187 5.13 17.48 -10.31
C ALA A 187 5.85 18.54 -9.45
N ILE A 188 6.34 18.18 -8.27
CA ILE A 188 7.11 19.08 -7.40
C ILE A 188 8.40 19.54 -8.10
N ARG A 189 9.05 18.64 -8.85
CA ARG A 189 10.28 18.95 -9.59
C ARG A 189 10.06 19.66 -10.92
N LYS A 190 8.80 19.93 -11.31
CA LYS A 190 8.43 20.45 -12.64
C LYS A 190 8.99 19.61 -13.78
N GLN A 191 9.19 18.31 -13.56
CA GLN A 191 9.53 17.35 -14.60
C GLN A 191 8.22 16.86 -15.23
N THR A 192 7.52 17.74 -15.93
CA THR A 192 6.37 17.35 -16.74
C THR A 192 6.85 17.08 -18.17
N LEU A 193 6.76 15.82 -18.61
CA LEU A 193 6.70 15.48 -20.02
C LEU A 193 5.43 16.09 -20.64
#